data_AF-A0A1F3BQU1-F1
#
_entry.id   AF-A0A1F3BQU1-F1
#
_cell.length_a   1.000
_cell.length_b   1.000
_cell.length_c   1.000
_cell.angle_alpha   90.00
_cell.angle_beta   90.00
_cell.angle_gamma   90.00
#
_symmetry.space_group_name_H-M   'P 1'
#
loop_
_entity.id
_entity.type
_entity.pdbx_description
1 polymer ?
#
loop_
_entity_poly.entity_id
_entity_poly.type
_entity_poly.pdbx_seq_one_letter_code
_entity_poly.pdbx_strand_id
1 'polypeptide(L)'
;MKNLISILIVAFFLVFINFKSHSQSAGCTPPSSAYYLDINNVRALIMNGSDMWWDLQGVAKYEIPKGSGKSSLFAGSIWIGGLDQNGQLRVAGQKFRQNGNDFWPGPLVTTGASQATTAVETCLLYDKIFQITRYEVQAFRQWYNTPVAQRDSLFPYYTIPNSIINWPANGDIANNYSNYLAPFYDNNSDAFYNPNDGDYPYFDLDENINCQDIPGSNKSILYGDVALWWVFNDNGNIHTETGGDAFGIEVHAQAFAYMSNDAAINNSTFYQYEIFNRSTNAFHDSYIGFWTDADLGFAEDDFVGCDVSRGLGYVYNGTSVDGSGQSWAYGAYPPAVGIDFIRGPYKDSDGTDDLTNWNNLHVLDCSNGYRYNPISENLEIVGSGDILIINRNPKNQV
;
A
#
# COMPACT_ATOMS: atom_id res chain seq x y z
N MET A 1 31.84 40.20 70.59
CA MET A 1 32.21 40.66 69.23
C MET A 1 32.07 39.48 68.29
N LYS A 2 31.63 39.75 67.06
CA LYS A 2 30.79 38.91 66.19
C LYS A 2 31.46 37.59 65.73
N ASN A 3 30.71 36.49 65.83
CA ASN A 3 30.90 35.27 65.04
C ASN A 3 30.48 35.57 63.59
N LEU A 4 31.34 35.28 62.61
CA LEU A 4 30.96 35.22 61.20
C LEU A 4 31.03 33.75 60.74
N ILE A 5 29.85 33.18 60.55
CA ILE A 5 29.65 31.90 59.84
C ILE A 5 29.69 32.23 58.35
N SER A 6 30.67 31.69 57.63
CA SER A 6 30.69 31.77 56.16
C SER A 6 29.80 30.68 55.59
N ILE A 7 28.70 31.08 54.95
CA ILE A 7 27.79 30.19 54.22
C ILE A 7 28.37 29.99 52.82
N LEU A 8 28.83 28.78 52.54
CA LEU A 8 29.26 28.35 51.20
C LEU A 8 27.99 27.98 50.40
N ILE A 9 27.56 28.84 49.48
CA ILE A 9 26.47 28.52 48.54
C ILE A 9 27.08 27.72 47.39
N VAL A 10 26.89 26.41 47.39
CA VAL A 10 27.17 25.55 46.23
C VAL A 10 26.00 25.69 45.26
N ALA A 11 26.22 26.42 44.17
CA ALA A 11 25.27 26.48 43.06
C ALA A 11 25.28 25.14 42.32
N PHE A 12 24.23 24.34 42.52
CA PHE A 12 23.97 23.15 41.72
C PHE A 12 23.48 23.60 40.34
N PHE A 13 24.37 23.59 39.34
CA PHE A 13 23.97 23.69 37.94
C PHE A 13 23.28 22.37 37.55
N LEU A 14 21.95 22.38 37.54
CA LEU A 14 21.15 21.36 36.86
C LEU A 14 21.44 21.47 35.37
N VAL A 15 22.35 20.64 34.88
CA VAL A 15 22.42 20.32 33.45
C VAL A 15 21.15 19.53 33.15
N PHE A 16 20.16 20.18 32.56
CA PHE A 16 19.08 19.49 31.87
C PHE A 16 19.69 18.78 30.67
N ILE A 17 20.06 17.52 30.87
CA ILE A 17 20.24 16.59 29.75
C ILE A 17 18.83 16.36 29.22
N ASN A 18 18.53 16.90 28.04
CA ASN A 18 17.31 16.59 27.31
C ASN A 18 17.26 15.07 27.12
N PHE A 19 16.29 14.44 27.77
CA PHE A 19 15.93 13.05 27.48
C PHE A 19 15.48 12.96 26.02
N LYS A 20 15.82 11.84 25.38
CA LYS A 20 15.45 11.46 24.01
C LYS A 20 14.07 12.00 23.63
N SER A 21 14.00 12.81 22.57
CA SER A 21 12.74 13.13 21.91
C SER A 21 12.16 11.83 21.39
N HIS A 22 11.23 11.23 22.13
CA HIS A 22 10.26 10.36 21.50
C HIS A 22 9.51 11.25 20.51
N SER A 23 9.45 10.85 19.25
CA SER A 23 8.48 11.41 18.31
C SER A 23 7.14 11.47 19.05
N GLN A 24 6.61 12.67 19.30
CA GLN A 24 5.30 12.79 19.94
C GLN A 24 4.29 12.22 18.94
N SER A 25 3.76 11.04 19.26
CA SER A 25 2.69 10.46 18.47
C SER A 25 1.48 11.38 18.51
N ALA A 26 0.85 11.65 17.36
CA ALA A 26 -0.18 12.69 17.22
C ALA A 26 -1.44 12.43 18.06
N GLY A 27 -1.72 11.17 18.41
CA GLY A 27 -2.94 10.78 19.11
C GLY A 27 -4.08 10.45 18.14
N CYS A 28 -3.76 9.98 16.93
CA CYS A 28 -4.75 9.63 15.93
C CYS A 28 -5.64 8.47 16.42
N THR A 29 -6.92 8.55 16.07
CA THR A 29 -7.90 7.48 16.33
C THR A 29 -7.65 6.31 15.39
N PRO A 30 -8.02 5.08 15.80
CA PRO A 30 -7.91 3.91 14.93
C PRO A 30 -8.63 4.13 13.58
N PRO A 31 -8.09 3.63 12.46
CA PRO A 31 -8.73 3.70 11.14
C PRO A 31 -10.16 3.16 11.15
N SER A 32 -11.09 3.81 10.45
CA SER A 32 -12.50 3.40 10.43
C SER A 32 -13.11 3.25 9.03
N SER A 33 -12.43 3.76 8.00
CA SER A 33 -12.92 3.67 6.63
C SER A 33 -12.81 2.25 6.07
N ALA A 34 -13.87 1.82 5.38
CA ALA A 34 -13.89 0.55 4.68
C ALA A 34 -14.66 0.67 3.36
N TYR A 35 -14.22 -0.05 2.33
CA TYR A 35 -14.81 -0.01 1.00
C TYR A 35 -14.76 -1.41 0.35
N TYR A 36 -15.79 -1.78 -0.40
CA TYR A 36 -15.78 -3.04 -1.15
C TYR A 36 -15.16 -2.83 -2.53
N LEU A 37 -14.14 -3.62 -2.86
CA LEU A 37 -13.71 -3.83 -4.24
C LEU A 37 -14.57 -4.96 -4.82
N ASP A 38 -15.51 -4.62 -5.70
CA ASP A 38 -16.59 -5.52 -6.12
C ASP A 38 -16.93 -5.48 -7.61
N ILE A 39 -15.92 -5.30 -8.47
CA ILE A 39 -16.15 -5.17 -9.92
C ILE A 39 -16.16 -6.52 -10.66
N ASN A 40 -15.30 -7.48 -10.28
CA ASN A 40 -15.16 -8.77 -10.96
C ASN A 40 -15.91 -9.90 -10.19
N ASN A 41 -15.50 -11.15 -10.32
CA ASN A 41 -16.13 -12.27 -9.60
C ASN A 41 -15.77 -12.31 -8.10
N VAL A 42 -14.97 -11.35 -7.61
CA VAL A 42 -14.63 -11.18 -6.20
C VAL A 42 -15.37 -9.98 -5.64
N ARG A 43 -15.77 -10.08 -4.37
CA ARG A 43 -16.14 -8.94 -3.53
C ARG A 43 -15.28 -8.97 -2.28
N ALA A 44 -14.34 -8.03 -2.19
CA ALA A 44 -13.37 -7.94 -1.10
C ALA A 44 -13.55 -6.65 -0.29
N LEU A 45 -13.68 -6.75 1.03
CA LEU A 45 -13.67 -5.58 1.91
C LEU A 45 -12.23 -5.11 2.15
N ILE A 46 -11.96 -3.84 1.87
CA ILE A 46 -10.66 -3.20 2.11
C ILE A 46 -10.84 -2.15 3.20
N MET A 47 -9.91 -2.07 4.15
CA MET A 47 -9.88 -1.05 5.19
C MET A 47 -8.65 -0.17 5.03
N ASN A 48 -8.75 1.08 5.48
CA ASN A 48 -7.67 2.07 5.29
C ASN A 48 -6.55 1.98 6.34
N GLY A 49 -6.63 1.01 7.25
CA GLY A 49 -5.61 0.75 8.26
C GLY A 49 -4.47 -0.14 7.81
N SER A 50 -4.47 -0.62 6.55
CA SER A 50 -3.67 -1.72 5.96
C SER A 50 -4.35 -3.10 6.01
N ASP A 51 -5.36 -3.26 6.87
CA ASP A 51 -6.11 -4.50 7.02
C ASP A 51 -7.21 -4.63 5.97
N MET A 52 -7.57 -5.88 5.68
CA MET A 52 -8.53 -6.22 4.63
C MET A 52 -9.17 -7.58 4.89
N TRP A 53 -10.23 -7.84 4.14
CA TRP A 53 -10.96 -9.10 4.03
C TRP A 53 -11.86 -9.46 5.21
N TRP A 54 -12.03 -8.59 6.20
CA TRP A 54 -12.86 -8.84 7.38
C TRP A 54 -13.59 -7.57 7.86
N ASP A 55 -14.59 -7.72 8.73
CA ASP A 55 -15.47 -6.62 9.16
C ASP A 55 -15.29 -6.11 10.59
N LEU A 56 -14.18 -6.44 11.26
CA LEU A 56 -13.96 -6.18 12.69
C LEU A 56 -14.92 -6.93 13.63
N GLN A 57 -15.85 -7.73 13.12
CA GLN A 57 -16.89 -8.44 13.88
C GLN A 57 -16.75 -9.96 13.79
N GLY A 58 -15.64 -10.44 13.23
CA GLY A 58 -15.33 -11.86 13.12
C GLY A 58 -15.94 -12.53 11.89
N VAL A 59 -16.25 -11.78 10.82
CA VAL A 59 -16.77 -12.34 9.57
C VAL A 59 -15.83 -12.03 8.41
N ALA A 60 -15.44 -13.08 7.69
CA ALA A 60 -14.71 -13.00 6.43
C ALA A 60 -15.53 -12.30 5.33
N LYS A 61 -14.84 -11.50 4.50
CA LYS A 61 -15.37 -10.60 3.47
C LYS A 61 -14.51 -10.61 2.20
N TYR A 62 -13.74 -11.67 1.96
CA TYR A 62 -13.19 -11.96 0.63
C TYR A 62 -14.08 -12.99 -0.06
N GLU A 63 -15.19 -12.52 -0.63
CA GLU A 63 -16.24 -13.37 -1.17
C GLU A 63 -15.97 -13.73 -2.62
N ILE A 64 -15.90 -15.03 -2.91
CA ILE A 64 -15.73 -15.56 -4.26
C ILE A 64 -16.45 -16.93 -4.36
N PRO A 65 -17.28 -17.18 -5.38
CA PRO A 65 -17.84 -16.21 -6.31
C PRO A 65 -18.65 -15.13 -5.57
N LYS A 66 -18.60 -13.90 -6.06
CA LYS A 66 -19.40 -12.78 -5.56
C LYS A 66 -20.90 -13.14 -5.57
N GLY A 67 -21.58 -12.93 -4.46
CA GLY A 67 -23.00 -13.26 -4.25
C GLY A 67 -23.24 -14.69 -3.73
N SER A 68 -22.20 -15.50 -3.52
CA SER A 68 -22.33 -16.86 -2.99
C SER A 68 -22.44 -16.94 -1.48
N GLY A 69 -22.00 -15.90 -0.75
CA GLY A 69 -21.86 -15.92 0.71
C GLY A 69 -20.69 -16.79 1.22
N LYS A 70 -19.82 -17.27 0.33
CA LYS A 70 -18.63 -18.07 0.66
C LYS A 70 -17.39 -17.20 0.56
N SER A 71 -16.46 -17.37 1.49
CA SER A 71 -15.24 -16.58 1.54
C SER A 71 -14.00 -17.46 1.47
N SER A 72 -12.95 -17.02 0.79
CA SER A 72 -11.69 -17.78 0.68
C SER A 72 -10.56 -17.27 1.59
N LEU A 73 -10.71 -16.07 2.16
CA LEU A 73 -9.70 -15.43 3.01
C LEU A 73 -10.42 -14.72 4.15
N PHE A 74 -9.88 -14.83 5.37
CA PHE A 74 -10.49 -14.22 6.53
C PHE A 74 -9.95 -12.81 6.77
N ALA A 75 -8.65 -12.64 6.96
CA ALA A 75 -8.04 -11.34 7.20
C ALA A 75 -6.66 -11.24 6.56
N GLY A 76 -6.25 -10.04 6.21
CA GLY A 76 -4.90 -9.78 5.70
C GLY A 76 -4.40 -8.40 6.12
N SER A 77 -3.08 -8.23 6.19
CA SER A 77 -2.42 -6.94 6.46
C SER A 77 -0.98 -6.95 5.98
N ILE A 78 -0.45 -5.78 5.60
CA ILE A 78 0.99 -5.61 5.42
C ILE A 78 1.69 -5.53 6.78
N TRP A 79 2.83 -6.19 6.90
CA TRP A 79 3.75 -6.13 8.03
C TRP A 79 5.10 -5.64 7.55
N ILE A 80 5.70 -4.71 8.30
CA ILE A 80 6.96 -4.08 7.95
C ILE A 80 7.87 -4.13 9.18
N GLY A 81 9.08 -4.66 9.00
CA GLY A 81 10.09 -4.89 10.04
C GLY A 81 11.46 -4.43 9.57
N GLY A 82 12.30 -3.88 10.45
CA GLY A 82 13.68 -3.53 10.10
C GLY A 82 14.50 -3.06 11.29
N LEU A 83 15.81 -2.88 11.09
CA LEU A 83 16.74 -2.40 12.10
C LEU A 83 17.14 -0.95 11.84
N ASP A 84 17.09 -0.12 12.88
CA ASP A 84 17.65 1.23 12.80
C ASP A 84 19.18 1.23 12.90
N GLN A 85 19.82 2.40 12.73
CA GLN A 85 21.28 2.55 12.76
C GLN A 85 21.97 2.04 14.05
N ASN A 86 21.22 1.85 15.14
CA ASN A 86 21.73 1.31 16.41
C ASN A 86 21.41 -0.19 16.58
N GLY A 87 20.87 -0.85 15.55
CA GLY A 87 20.43 -2.25 15.60
C GLY A 87 19.13 -2.45 16.39
N GLN A 88 18.32 -1.41 16.62
CA GLN A 88 17.04 -1.56 17.29
C GLN A 88 15.95 -1.96 16.29
N LEU A 89 15.16 -2.97 16.65
CA LEU A 89 14.00 -3.39 15.87
C LEU A 89 12.94 -2.29 15.86
N ARG A 90 12.52 -1.91 14.65
CA ARG A 90 11.27 -1.21 14.39
C ARG A 90 10.33 -2.21 13.71
N VAL A 91 9.06 -2.21 14.11
CA VAL A 91 8.06 -3.11 13.54
C VAL A 91 6.67 -2.48 13.60
N ALA A 92 5.95 -2.58 12.49
CA ALA A 92 4.57 -2.16 12.33
C ALA A 92 3.83 -3.31 11.67
N GLY A 93 2.87 -3.89 12.37
CA GLY A 93 2.11 -5.03 11.86
C GLY A 93 0.83 -5.18 12.63
N GLN A 94 -0.30 -5.20 11.92
CA GLN A 94 -1.59 -5.40 12.54
C GLN A 94 -2.23 -6.72 12.12
N LYS A 95 -3.09 -7.24 12.99
CA LYS A 95 -3.92 -8.43 12.75
C LYS A 95 -5.40 -8.05 12.80
N PHE A 96 -6.13 -8.62 13.74
CA PHE A 96 -7.55 -8.39 13.99
C PHE A 96 -7.83 -7.14 14.83
N ARG A 97 -6.86 -6.24 15.00
CA ARG A 97 -7.02 -5.00 15.79
C ARG A 97 -7.61 -5.18 17.21
N GLN A 98 -7.52 -6.39 17.76
CA GLN A 98 -8.07 -6.77 19.06
C GLN A 98 -7.14 -6.36 20.19
N ASN A 99 -5.83 -6.36 19.94
CA ASN A 99 -4.82 -5.93 20.90
C ASN A 99 -4.38 -4.50 20.65
N GLY A 100 -4.55 -3.99 19.44
CA GLY A 100 -4.21 -2.61 19.14
C GLY A 100 -4.16 -2.27 17.66
N ASN A 101 -3.50 -1.16 17.37
CA ASN A 101 -3.22 -0.68 16.02
C ASN A 101 -1.75 -0.27 15.95
N ASP A 102 -1.17 -0.48 14.77
CA ASP A 102 0.17 -0.02 14.42
C ASP A 102 0.16 0.91 13.19
N PHE A 103 -1.03 1.15 12.63
CA PHE A 103 -1.22 2.00 11.46
C PHE A 103 -2.40 2.95 11.66
N TRP A 104 -2.28 4.16 11.12
CA TRP A 104 -3.26 5.24 11.19
C TRP A 104 -3.46 5.91 9.83
N PRO A 105 -4.64 6.48 9.55
CA PRO A 105 -4.89 7.10 8.27
C PRO A 105 -4.04 8.36 8.07
N GLY A 106 -3.77 8.68 6.80
CA GLY A 106 -3.16 9.94 6.40
C GLY A 106 -1.64 9.90 6.21
N PRO A 107 -1.09 10.96 5.58
CA PRO A 107 0.33 11.09 5.31
C PRO A 107 1.11 11.56 6.55
N LEU A 108 2.44 11.49 6.44
CA LEU A 108 3.38 12.10 7.36
C LEU A 108 4.02 13.35 6.74
N VAL A 109 4.45 14.25 7.61
CA VAL A 109 5.22 15.43 7.23
C VAL A 109 6.56 14.98 6.63
N THR A 110 6.93 15.56 5.49
CA THR A 110 8.07 15.10 4.70
C THR A 110 9.39 15.78 5.04
N THR A 111 9.34 16.98 5.62
CA THR A 111 10.54 17.80 5.90
C THR A 111 10.35 18.70 7.11
N GLY A 112 11.45 19.24 7.63
CA GLY A 112 11.45 20.21 8.73
C GLY A 112 11.46 19.56 10.12
N ALA A 113 11.22 20.37 11.15
CA ALA A 113 11.35 19.94 12.55
C ALA A 113 10.34 18.85 12.97
N SER A 114 9.20 18.77 12.27
CA SER A 114 8.14 17.78 12.49
C SER A 114 8.18 16.65 11.46
N GLN A 115 9.31 16.45 10.77
CA GLN A 115 9.44 15.38 9.80
C GLN A 115 9.07 14.01 10.41
N ALA A 116 8.38 13.19 9.61
CA ALA A 116 7.82 11.89 9.98
C ALA A 116 6.70 11.91 11.03
N THR A 117 6.17 13.06 11.43
CA THR A 117 4.99 13.14 12.31
C THR A 117 3.73 13.45 11.50
N THR A 118 2.57 13.36 12.14
CA THR A 118 1.28 13.80 11.56
C THR A 118 0.47 14.60 12.59
N ALA A 119 -0.74 15.03 12.25
CA ALA A 119 -1.67 15.72 13.14
C ALA A 119 -3.02 14.97 13.18
N VAL A 120 -3.75 15.09 14.30
CA VAL A 120 -5.06 14.42 14.47
C VAL A 120 -6.03 14.83 13.37
N GLU A 121 -6.06 16.11 13.00
CA GLU A 121 -6.91 16.64 11.93
C GLU A 121 -6.54 16.05 10.57
N THR A 122 -5.25 15.78 10.34
CA THR A 122 -4.78 15.12 9.11
C THR A 122 -5.24 13.66 9.09
N CYS A 123 -5.09 12.93 10.18
CA CYS A 123 -5.61 11.56 10.28
C CYS A 123 -7.13 11.50 10.04
N LEU A 124 -7.91 12.42 10.61
CA LEU A 124 -9.36 12.49 10.39
C LEU A 124 -9.72 12.85 8.94
N LEU A 125 -8.95 13.74 8.30
CA LEU A 125 -9.19 14.15 6.92
C LEU A 125 -9.03 12.98 5.93
N TYR A 126 -8.04 12.13 6.21
CA TYR A 126 -7.64 10.98 5.39
C TYR A 126 -8.14 9.63 5.92
N ASP A 127 -9.03 9.60 6.91
CA ASP A 127 -9.75 8.39 7.32
C ASP A 127 -10.81 8.01 6.26
N LYS A 128 -10.32 7.75 5.04
CA LYS A 128 -11.09 7.61 3.80
C LYS A 128 -10.38 6.64 2.85
N ILE A 129 -11.20 5.95 2.05
CA ILE A 129 -10.77 5.25 0.84
C ILE A 129 -11.41 5.96 -0.35
N PHE A 130 -10.59 6.33 -1.34
CA PHE A 130 -11.01 7.04 -2.53
C PHE A 130 -11.18 6.04 -3.67
N GLN A 131 -12.43 5.83 -4.09
CA GLN A 131 -12.73 5.01 -5.25
C GLN A 131 -12.72 5.87 -6.52
N ILE A 132 -12.15 5.32 -7.58
CA ILE A 132 -12.24 5.86 -8.93
C ILE A 132 -12.29 4.73 -9.95
N THR A 133 -13.06 4.92 -11.02
CA THR A 133 -13.10 3.99 -12.13
C THR A 133 -12.34 4.53 -13.35
N ARG A 134 -11.68 3.63 -14.09
CA ARG A 134 -11.04 3.96 -15.37
C ARG A 134 -12.04 4.57 -16.35
N TYR A 135 -13.30 4.11 -16.30
CA TYR A 135 -14.40 4.63 -17.12
C TYR A 135 -14.74 6.10 -16.82
N GLU A 136 -14.85 6.50 -15.54
CA GLU A 136 -15.09 7.90 -15.17
C GLU A 136 -13.99 8.82 -15.71
N VAL A 137 -12.73 8.39 -15.61
CA VAL A 137 -11.58 9.16 -16.10
C VAL A 137 -11.59 9.25 -17.63
N GLN A 138 -11.91 8.15 -18.33
CA GLN A 138 -12.07 8.17 -19.78
C GLN A 138 -13.19 9.12 -20.23
N ALA A 139 -14.36 9.07 -19.58
CA ALA A 139 -15.49 9.95 -19.87
C ALA A 139 -15.14 11.42 -19.62
N PHE A 140 -14.46 11.73 -18.51
CA PHE A 140 -13.96 13.06 -18.21
C PHE A 140 -13.00 13.57 -19.28
N ARG A 141 -11.99 12.77 -19.64
CA ARG A 141 -11.00 13.16 -20.65
C ARG A 141 -11.65 13.43 -22.00
N GLN A 142 -12.62 12.61 -22.42
CA GLN A 142 -13.36 12.83 -23.67
C GLN A 142 -14.21 14.11 -23.62
N TRP A 143 -14.92 14.33 -22.52
CA TRP A 143 -15.72 15.55 -22.32
C TRP A 143 -14.84 16.82 -22.32
N TYR A 144 -13.73 16.80 -21.58
CA TYR A 144 -12.82 17.93 -21.47
C TYR A 144 -12.20 18.29 -22.84
N ASN A 145 -11.77 17.29 -23.60
CA ASN A 145 -11.19 17.49 -24.94
C ASN A 145 -12.23 17.83 -26.02
N THR A 146 -13.53 17.73 -25.73
CA THR A 146 -14.59 18.15 -26.64
C THR A 146 -14.68 19.68 -26.69
N PRO A 147 -14.77 20.31 -27.89
CA PRO A 147 -14.94 21.75 -28.01
C PRO A 147 -16.13 22.24 -27.19
N VAL A 148 -15.97 23.34 -26.44
CA VAL A 148 -17.01 23.87 -25.52
C VAL A 148 -18.39 23.99 -26.18
N ALA A 149 -18.43 24.47 -27.44
CA ALA A 149 -19.67 24.62 -28.21
C ALA A 149 -20.41 23.30 -28.53
N GLN A 150 -19.74 22.16 -28.37
CA GLN A 150 -20.30 20.82 -28.66
C GLN A 150 -20.55 19.99 -27.40
N ARG A 151 -20.01 20.39 -26.24
CA ARG A 151 -20.09 19.61 -24.99
C ARG A 151 -21.52 19.29 -24.59
N ASP A 152 -22.41 20.28 -24.60
CA ASP A 152 -23.82 20.08 -24.20
C ASP A 152 -24.60 19.16 -25.16
N SER A 153 -24.17 19.08 -26.42
CA SER A 153 -24.81 18.23 -27.44
C SER A 153 -24.30 16.79 -27.39
N LEU A 154 -22.99 16.60 -27.20
CA LEU A 154 -22.35 15.28 -27.20
C LEU A 154 -22.34 14.60 -25.83
N PHE A 155 -22.36 15.39 -24.76
CA PHE A 155 -22.36 14.95 -23.36
C PHE A 155 -23.50 15.62 -22.59
N PRO A 156 -24.76 15.42 -23.01
CA PRO A 156 -25.89 16.05 -22.35
C PRO A 156 -25.95 15.61 -20.88
N TYR A 157 -26.12 16.57 -19.98
CA TYR A 157 -26.20 16.38 -18.52
C TYR A 157 -24.92 15.85 -17.84
N TYR A 158 -23.79 15.80 -18.55
CA TYR A 158 -22.54 15.39 -17.91
C TYR A 158 -22.08 16.45 -16.89
N THR A 159 -21.71 15.97 -15.71
CA THR A 159 -21.07 16.75 -14.65
C THR A 159 -19.82 15.99 -14.21
N ILE A 160 -18.74 16.71 -13.89
CA ILE A 160 -17.52 16.08 -13.36
C ILE A 160 -17.89 15.27 -12.10
N PRO A 161 -17.61 13.97 -12.05
CA PRO A 161 -17.90 13.13 -10.89
C PRO A 161 -17.19 13.61 -9.63
N ASN A 162 -17.81 13.39 -8.46
CA ASN A 162 -17.21 13.73 -7.17
C ASN A 162 -15.89 12.97 -6.89
N SER A 163 -15.72 11.79 -7.47
CA SER A 163 -14.48 10.98 -7.43
C SER A 163 -13.31 11.70 -8.11
N ILE A 164 -13.58 12.53 -9.12
CA ILE A 164 -12.60 13.38 -9.79
C ILE A 164 -12.48 14.73 -9.06
N ILE A 165 -13.59 15.37 -8.68
CA ILE A 165 -13.55 16.68 -7.99
C ILE A 165 -12.77 16.62 -6.67
N ASN A 166 -12.98 15.57 -5.88
CA ASN A 166 -12.41 15.45 -4.53
C ASN A 166 -11.21 14.49 -4.47
N TRP A 167 -10.56 14.24 -5.61
CA TRP A 167 -9.40 13.37 -5.66
C TRP A 167 -8.24 13.94 -4.82
N PRO A 168 -7.61 13.17 -3.92
CA PRO A 168 -6.62 13.68 -2.98
C PRO A 168 -5.21 13.74 -3.58
N ALA A 169 -5.11 14.34 -4.78
CA ALA A 169 -3.88 14.40 -5.56
C ALA A 169 -2.73 15.12 -4.82
N ASN A 170 -3.02 16.29 -4.24
CA ASN A 170 -2.02 17.09 -3.53
C ASN A 170 -2.23 17.07 -2.01
N GLY A 171 -1.12 17.00 -1.27
CA GLY A 171 -1.10 17.20 0.18
C GLY A 171 -1.01 18.67 0.59
N ASP A 172 -1.06 18.90 1.89
CA ASP A 172 -0.94 20.25 2.47
C ASP A 172 0.52 20.71 2.53
N ILE A 173 0.99 21.29 1.42
CA ILE A 173 2.38 21.76 1.26
C ILE A 173 2.74 22.83 2.29
N ALA A 174 1.77 23.67 2.69
CA ALA A 174 2.00 24.73 3.68
C ALA A 174 2.39 24.16 5.05
N ASN A 175 1.98 22.92 5.33
CA ASN A 175 2.34 22.15 6.52
C ASN A 175 3.38 21.05 6.23
N ASN A 176 4.17 21.19 5.16
CA ASN A 176 5.28 20.32 4.77
C ASN A 176 4.90 18.86 4.44
N TYR A 177 3.65 18.60 4.05
CA TYR A 177 3.26 17.31 3.47
C TYR A 177 3.69 17.22 1.99
N SER A 178 3.69 16.00 1.43
CA SER A 178 4.05 15.77 0.02
C SER A 178 3.12 16.55 -0.92
N ASN A 179 3.67 17.19 -1.95
CA ASN A 179 2.85 17.76 -3.02
C ASN A 179 2.15 16.68 -3.85
N TYR A 180 2.76 15.50 -4.00
CA TYR A 180 2.19 14.39 -4.74
C TYR A 180 1.78 13.31 -3.73
N LEU A 181 0.48 13.13 -3.54
CA LEU A 181 -0.12 12.09 -2.72
C LEU A 181 -0.76 11.03 -3.63
N ALA A 182 -1.97 11.27 -4.12
CA ALA A 182 -2.61 10.34 -5.04
C ALA A 182 -2.18 10.58 -6.51
N PRO A 183 -2.08 9.53 -7.34
CA PRO A 183 -1.78 9.64 -8.76
C PRO A 183 -2.70 10.62 -9.51
N PHE A 184 -2.15 11.57 -10.26
CA PHE A 184 -2.94 12.42 -11.16
C PHE A 184 -2.15 12.83 -12.42
N TYR A 185 -2.89 12.99 -13.51
CA TYR A 185 -2.40 13.56 -14.75
C TYR A 185 -2.55 15.07 -14.66
N ASP A 186 -1.44 15.78 -14.78
CA ASP A 186 -1.34 17.23 -14.75
C ASP A 186 -1.35 17.77 -16.19
N ASN A 187 -2.50 18.29 -16.61
CA ASN A 187 -2.73 18.69 -17.99
C ASN A 187 -2.04 20.01 -18.35
N ASN A 188 -1.87 20.92 -17.38
CA ASN A 188 -1.24 22.22 -17.60
C ASN A 188 0.23 22.29 -17.11
N SER A 189 0.72 21.22 -16.46
CA SER A 189 2.06 21.08 -15.90
C SER A 189 2.39 22.08 -14.78
N ASP A 190 1.40 22.48 -13.99
CA ASP A 190 1.58 23.40 -12.85
C ASP A 190 1.82 22.71 -11.50
N ALA A 191 1.75 21.38 -11.46
CA ALA A 191 1.88 20.50 -10.30
C ALA A 191 0.73 20.54 -9.28
N PHE A 192 -0.40 21.20 -9.59
CA PHE A 192 -1.57 21.33 -8.73
C PHE A 192 -2.83 20.82 -9.40
N TYR A 193 -3.43 19.82 -8.78
CA TYR A 193 -4.64 19.19 -9.29
C TYR A 193 -5.84 20.14 -9.32
N ASN A 194 -6.31 20.42 -10.52
CA ASN A 194 -7.55 21.13 -10.79
C ASN A 194 -8.30 20.50 -11.98
N PRO A 195 -9.43 19.81 -11.74
CA PRO A 195 -10.25 19.25 -12.82
C PRO A 195 -10.77 20.28 -13.83
N ASN A 196 -10.82 21.58 -13.49
CA ASN A 196 -11.18 22.62 -14.45
C ASN A 196 -10.06 22.92 -15.46
N ASP A 197 -8.82 22.58 -15.12
CA ASP A 197 -7.64 22.71 -15.99
C ASP A 197 -7.35 21.42 -16.77
N GLY A 198 -8.22 20.41 -16.63
CA GLY A 198 -8.15 19.16 -17.38
C GLY A 198 -7.45 18.03 -16.63
N ASP A 199 -7.16 18.22 -15.35
CA ASP A 199 -6.49 17.21 -14.53
C ASP A 199 -7.45 16.09 -14.12
N TYR A 200 -6.91 14.88 -13.97
CA TYR A 200 -7.69 13.72 -13.58
C TYR A 200 -6.86 12.65 -12.87
N PRO A 201 -7.49 11.75 -12.08
CA PRO A 201 -6.81 10.61 -11.46
C PRO A 201 -6.09 9.76 -12.52
N TYR A 202 -4.79 9.51 -12.35
CA TYR A 202 -3.98 9.06 -13.48
C TYR A 202 -4.11 7.56 -13.75
N PHE A 203 -4.84 7.21 -14.80
CA PHE A 203 -4.74 5.91 -15.45
C PHE A 203 -3.92 6.05 -16.74
N ASP A 204 -3.09 5.05 -17.06
CA ASP A 204 -2.42 4.99 -18.37
C ASP A 204 -3.43 4.67 -19.47
N LEU A 205 -4.13 5.70 -19.95
CA LEU A 205 -5.19 5.55 -20.94
C LEU A 205 -4.67 5.39 -22.37
N ASP A 206 -3.43 5.81 -22.62
CA ASP A 206 -2.80 5.79 -23.94
C ASP A 206 -1.69 4.72 -24.06
N GLU A 207 -1.50 3.92 -23.01
CA GLU A 207 -0.51 2.82 -22.92
C GLU A 207 0.93 3.29 -23.16
N ASN A 208 1.23 4.50 -22.70
CA ASN A 208 2.50 5.17 -22.94
C ASN A 208 3.47 5.08 -21.75
N ILE A 209 3.06 4.47 -20.63
CA ILE A 209 3.91 4.44 -19.45
C ILE A 209 5.08 3.51 -19.65
N ASN A 210 6.25 4.10 -19.45
CA ASN A 210 7.49 3.39 -19.46
C ASN A 210 7.67 2.77 -18.07
N CYS A 211 8.18 1.56 -18.01
CA CYS A 211 8.63 0.94 -16.76
C CYS A 211 9.72 1.74 -16.00
N GLN A 212 10.37 2.71 -16.65
CA GLN A 212 11.25 3.70 -16.02
C GLN A 212 10.48 4.79 -15.25
N ASP A 213 9.17 4.88 -15.42
CA ASP A 213 8.31 5.77 -14.63
C ASP A 213 8.11 5.12 -13.26
N ILE A 214 8.97 5.52 -12.33
CA ILE A 214 9.06 4.94 -10.98
C ILE A 214 7.77 5.28 -10.19
N PRO A 215 6.99 4.28 -9.76
CA PRO A 215 5.93 4.45 -8.77
C PRO A 215 6.50 5.07 -7.48
N GLY A 216 5.82 6.07 -6.94
CA GLY A 216 6.23 6.89 -5.80
C GLY A 216 6.77 8.27 -6.18
N SER A 217 6.50 8.72 -7.41
CA SER A 217 6.88 10.02 -7.93
C SER A 217 5.65 10.75 -8.50
N ASN A 218 5.84 11.91 -9.15
CA ASN A 218 4.79 12.54 -9.95
C ASN A 218 4.34 11.71 -11.17
N LYS A 219 4.80 10.46 -11.28
CA LYS A 219 4.45 9.50 -12.32
C LYS A 219 3.76 8.24 -11.78
N SER A 220 3.41 8.19 -10.49
CA SER A 220 2.56 7.11 -9.96
C SER A 220 1.24 7.05 -10.73
N ILE A 221 0.67 5.84 -10.87
CA ILE A 221 -0.56 5.59 -11.61
C ILE A 221 -1.51 4.66 -10.88
N LEU A 222 -2.76 4.70 -11.32
CA LEU A 222 -3.81 3.78 -10.95
C LEU A 222 -3.90 2.62 -11.94
N TYR A 223 -4.23 1.45 -11.41
CA TYR A 223 -4.44 0.22 -12.18
C TYR A 223 -5.89 -0.28 -12.08
N GLY A 224 -6.23 -1.28 -12.88
CA GLY A 224 -7.57 -1.85 -12.89
C GLY A 224 -8.61 -1.05 -13.68
N ASP A 225 -9.82 -1.61 -13.72
CA ASP A 225 -11.03 -0.90 -14.16
C ASP A 225 -11.66 -0.11 -13.01
N VAL A 226 -11.45 -0.60 -11.78
CA VAL A 226 -11.77 0.08 -10.52
C VAL A 226 -10.54 0.06 -9.63
N ALA A 227 -10.18 1.23 -9.11
CA ALA A 227 -9.14 1.41 -8.13
C ALA A 227 -9.71 2.02 -6.85
N LEU A 228 -9.29 1.46 -5.72
CA LEU A 228 -9.40 2.06 -4.40
C LEU A 228 -8.04 2.58 -4.02
N TRP A 229 -7.92 3.85 -3.64
CA TRP A 229 -6.67 4.46 -3.20
C TRP A 229 -6.82 5.03 -1.79
N TRP A 230 -5.80 4.86 -0.95
CA TRP A 230 -5.72 5.47 0.37
C TRP A 230 -4.27 5.66 0.81
N VAL A 231 -4.08 6.47 1.85
CA VAL A 231 -2.78 6.71 2.47
C VAL A 231 -2.87 6.45 3.97
N PHE A 232 -1.86 5.78 4.52
CA PHE A 232 -1.74 5.51 5.95
C PHE A 232 -0.27 5.58 6.39
N ASN A 233 -0.04 5.59 7.69
CA ASN A 233 1.29 5.69 8.30
C ASN A 233 1.36 4.91 9.61
N ASP A 234 2.56 4.71 10.13
CA ASP A 234 2.79 4.05 11.42
C ASP A 234 3.13 5.00 12.57
N ASN A 235 3.07 6.32 12.39
CA ASN A 235 3.44 7.29 13.44
C ASN A 235 2.29 8.22 13.84
N GLY A 236 1.05 7.72 13.74
CA GLY A 236 -0.16 8.42 14.17
C GLY A 236 -0.44 8.30 15.67
N ASN A 237 -0.07 7.17 16.28
CA ASN A 237 -0.20 6.92 17.72
C ASN A 237 0.84 5.86 18.17
N ILE A 238 0.79 5.45 19.45
CA ILE A 238 1.61 4.34 19.95
C ILE A 238 1.20 3.00 19.32
N HIS A 239 2.16 2.19 18.90
CA HIS A 239 1.90 0.83 18.43
C HIS A 239 1.44 -0.01 19.61
N THR A 240 0.31 -0.66 19.44
CA THR A 240 -0.32 -1.45 20.51
C THR A 240 -0.54 -2.90 20.12
N GLU A 241 -0.52 -3.23 18.83
CA GLU A 241 -0.59 -4.63 18.39
C GLU A 241 0.79 -5.29 18.54
N THR A 242 1.85 -4.68 18.00
CA THR A 242 3.22 -5.22 18.16
C THR A 242 3.93 -4.71 19.40
N GLY A 243 3.57 -3.51 19.89
CA GLY A 243 4.32 -2.79 20.91
C GLY A 243 5.69 -2.30 20.45
N GLY A 244 5.98 -2.36 19.14
CA GLY A 244 7.20 -1.82 18.54
C GLY A 244 7.21 -0.29 18.54
N ASP A 245 8.38 0.31 18.41
CA ASP A 245 8.46 1.75 18.15
C ASP A 245 8.21 2.02 16.65
N ALA A 246 7.55 3.14 16.36
CA ALA A 246 7.28 3.59 15.00
C ALA A 246 8.57 3.80 14.18
N PHE A 247 8.50 3.47 12.90
CA PHE A 247 9.50 3.77 11.89
C PHE A 247 9.41 5.23 11.42
N GLY A 248 8.20 5.77 11.30
CA GLY A 248 7.95 6.96 10.49
C GLY A 248 7.82 6.61 9.01
N ILE A 249 7.11 5.53 8.71
CA ILE A 249 6.74 5.12 7.35
C ILE A 249 5.38 5.66 6.96
N GLU A 250 5.28 6.08 5.71
CA GLU A 250 4.05 6.44 5.03
C GLU A 250 3.85 5.46 3.88
N VAL A 251 2.62 5.01 3.68
CA VAL A 251 2.26 4.05 2.65
C VAL A 251 1.14 4.62 1.80
N HIS A 252 1.38 4.76 0.50
CA HIS A 252 0.33 5.02 -0.49
C HIS A 252 -0.10 3.67 -1.03
N ALA A 253 -1.36 3.32 -0.82
CA ALA A 253 -1.88 2.01 -1.15
C ALA A 253 -2.98 2.11 -2.19
N GLN A 254 -3.01 1.12 -3.08
CA GLN A 254 -4.15 0.88 -3.93
C GLN A 254 -4.54 -0.59 -3.97
N ALA A 255 -5.85 -0.83 -4.02
CA ALA A 255 -6.45 -2.12 -4.34
C ALA A 255 -7.25 -1.98 -5.63
N PHE A 256 -7.06 -2.89 -6.57
CA PHE A 256 -7.69 -2.78 -7.89
C PHE A 256 -8.04 -4.15 -8.46
N ALA A 257 -8.97 -4.13 -9.42
CA ALA A 257 -9.42 -5.33 -10.12
C ALA A 257 -9.82 -4.99 -11.56
N TYR A 258 -9.80 -6.00 -12.41
CA TYR A 258 -10.17 -5.90 -13.82
C TYR A 258 -11.43 -6.74 -14.07
N MET A 259 -12.34 -6.21 -14.89
CA MET A 259 -13.38 -7.02 -15.53
C MET A 259 -12.76 -7.72 -16.72
N SER A 260 -12.61 -9.03 -16.62
CA SER A 260 -11.99 -9.83 -17.68
C SER A 260 -12.82 -11.06 -18.00
N ASN A 261 -12.75 -11.49 -19.26
CA ASN A 261 -13.25 -12.82 -19.65
C ASN A 261 -12.25 -13.93 -19.29
N ASP A 262 -11.01 -13.57 -18.96
CA ASP A 262 -10.04 -14.50 -18.41
C ASP A 262 -10.42 -14.84 -16.96
N ALA A 263 -10.65 -16.14 -16.70
CA ALA A 263 -11.12 -16.59 -15.40
C ALA A 263 -10.11 -16.36 -14.27
N ALA A 264 -8.80 -16.39 -14.54
CA ALA A 264 -7.79 -16.13 -13.51
C ALA A 264 -7.83 -14.66 -13.10
N ILE A 265 -7.85 -13.74 -14.06
CA ILE A 265 -7.94 -12.29 -13.78
C ILE A 265 -9.28 -11.93 -13.12
N ASN A 266 -10.38 -12.50 -13.62
CA ASN A 266 -11.72 -12.22 -13.12
C ASN A 266 -11.97 -12.75 -11.69
N ASN A 267 -11.16 -13.71 -11.24
CA ASN A 267 -11.18 -14.29 -9.90
C ASN A 267 -10.06 -13.76 -8.99
N SER A 268 -9.38 -12.67 -9.39
CA SER A 268 -8.24 -12.11 -8.64
C SER A 268 -8.47 -10.65 -8.25
N THR A 269 -7.88 -10.25 -7.13
CA THR A 269 -7.74 -8.85 -6.73
C THR A 269 -6.26 -8.51 -6.59
N PHE A 270 -5.90 -7.28 -6.92
CA PHE A 270 -4.51 -6.84 -6.92
C PHE A 270 -4.31 -5.70 -5.92
N TYR A 271 -3.09 -5.64 -5.38
CA TYR A 271 -2.69 -4.64 -4.40
C TYR A 271 -1.33 -4.08 -4.77
N GLN A 272 -1.16 -2.78 -4.62
CA GLN A 272 0.14 -2.10 -4.75
C GLN A 272 0.33 -1.17 -3.55
N TYR A 273 1.56 -1.18 -3.03
CA TYR A 273 1.98 -0.35 -1.92
C TYR A 273 3.26 0.40 -2.31
N GLU A 274 3.20 1.72 -2.27
CA GLU A 274 4.37 2.59 -2.34
C GLU A 274 4.73 2.97 -0.90
N ILE A 275 5.90 2.54 -0.42
CA ILE A 275 6.31 2.68 0.98
C ILE A 275 7.43 3.70 1.07
N PHE A 276 7.21 4.76 1.84
CA PHE A 276 8.12 5.86 2.02
C PHE A 276 8.66 5.87 3.44
N ASN A 277 9.98 5.82 3.58
CA ASN A 277 10.60 6.24 4.83
C ASN A 277 10.58 7.76 4.91
N ARG A 278 9.69 8.31 5.75
CA ARG A 278 9.60 9.76 6.00
C ARG A 278 10.52 10.20 7.13
N SER A 279 11.10 9.26 7.89
CA SER A 279 12.04 9.55 8.96
C SER A 279 13.41 9.98 8.45
N THR A 280 14.25 10.49 9.37
CA THR A 280 15.66 10.77 9.12
C THR A 280 16.56 9.56 9.37
N ASN A 281 16.01 8.46 9.87
CA ASN A 281 16.76 7.25 10.16
C ASN A 281 16.88 6.40 8.89
N ALA A 282 18.07 5.88 8.64
CA ALA A 282 18.25 4.81 7.67
C ALA A 282 17.93 3.48 8.35
N PHE A 283 17.12 2.65 7.68
CA PHE A 283 16.80 1.30 8.12
C PHE A 283 17.55 0.29 7.25
N HIS A 284 18.03 -0.78 7.87
CA HIS A 284 18.67 -1.92 7.22
C HIS A 284 18.01 -3.21 7.67
N ASP A 285 18.29 -4.31 6.97
CA ASP A 285 17.65 -5.61 7.19
C ASP A 285 16.11 -5.46 7.24
N SER A 286 15.57 -4.72 6.26
CA SER A 286 14.16 -4.39 6.18
C SER A 286 13.40 -5.49 5.44
N TYR A 287 12.30 -5.95 6.03
CA TYR A 287 11.44 -7.00 5.50
C TYR A 287 10.00 -6.48 5.41
N ILE A 288 9.36 -6.81 4.29
CA ILE A 288 7.93 -6.56 4.06
C ILE A 288 7.28 -7.91 3.85
N GLY A 289 6.19 -8.17 4.58
CA GLY A 289 5.40 -9.39 4.46
C GLY A 289 3.92 -9.08 4.41
N PHE A 290 3.15 -10.03 3.88
CA PHE A 290 1.70 -10.02 3.99
C PHE A 290 1.33 -11.07 5.01
N TRP A 291 0.86 -10.62 6.17
CA TRP A 291 0.17 -11.51 7.09
C TRP A 291 -1.20 -11.84 6.48
N THR A 292 -1.55 -13.11 6.51
CA THR A 292 -2.84 -13.60 6.04
C THR A 292 -3.35 -14.64 7.01
N ASP A 293 -4.57 -14.43 7.47
CA ASP A 293 -5.41 -15.44 8.06
C ASP A 293 -6.36 -15.95 6.98
N ALA A 294 -6.15 -17.17 6.54
CA ALA A 294 -6.87 -17.76 5.44
C ALA A 294 -7.85 -18.80 5.97
N ASP A 295 -9.13 -18.45 5.95
CA ASP A 295 -10.24 -19.38 6.14
C ASP A 295 -10.89 -19.62 4.77
N LEU A 296 -10.62 -20.76 4.17
CA LEU A 296 -11.19 -21.17 2.88
C LEU A 296 -12.53 -21.85 3.13
N GLY A 297 -13.55 -21.04 3.40
CA GLY A 297 -14.86 -21.53 3.82
C GLY A 297 -14.81 -22.01 5.26
N PHE A 298 -14.73 -23.31 5.51
CA PHE A 298 -14.65 -23.91 6.84
C PHE A 298 -13.21 -23.98 7.36
N ALA A 299 -12.86 -23.02 8.21
CA ALA A 299 -11.51 -22.85 8.76
C ALA A 299 -10.87 -24.10 9.43
N GLU A 300 -11.65 -25.10 9.86
CA GLU A 300 -11.12 -26.28 10.57
C GLU A 300 -10.57 -27.38 9.64
N ASP A 301 -10.78 -27.29 8.32
CA ASP A 301 -10.22 -28.24 7.35
C ASP A 301 -9.27 -27.62 6.32
N ASP A 302 -8.67 -26.48 6.66
CA ASP A 302 -7.70 -25.78 5.80
C ASP A 302 -6.26 -26.25 5.96
N PHE A 303 -5.58 -26.41 4.83
CA PHE A 303 -4.15 -26.68 4.74
C PHE A 303 -3.46 -25.59 3.94
N VAL A 304 -2.25 -25.24 4.36
CA VAL A 304 -1.41 -24.25 3.68
C VAL A 304 -0.21 -24.92 3.02
N GLY A 305 0.24 -24.35 1.91
CA GLY A 305 1.43 -24.78 1.19
C GLY A 305 2.13 -23.61 0.51
N CYS A 306 3.33 -23.87 0.01
CA CYS A 306 4.03 -22.94 -0.86
C CYS A 306 4.56 -23.65 -2.10
N ASP A 307 4.54 -22.93 -3.21
CA ASP A 307 5.24 -23.30 -4.43
C ASP A 307 6.40 -22.33 -4.63
N VAL A 308 7.57 -22.74 -4.16
CA VAL A 308 8.81 -21.93 -4.20
C VAL A 308 9.16 -21.52 -5.64
N SER A 309 8.90 -22.39 -6.62
CA SER A 309 9.24 -22.10 -8.02
C SER A 309 8.35 -21.01 -8.63
N ARG A 310 7.16 -20.82 -8.06
CA ARG A 310 6.21 -19.80 -8.49
C ARG A 310 6.17 -18.57 -7.58
N GLY A 311 6.83 -18.60 -6.42
CA GLY A 311 6.71 -17.54 -5.41
C GLY A 311 5.33 -17.50 -4.73
N LEU A 312 4.55 -18.58 -4.84
CA LEU A 312 3.14 -18.62 -4.47
C LEU A 312 2.94 -19.28 -3.10
N GLY A 313 2.29 -18.58 -2.18
CA GLY A 313 1.63 -19.19 -1.02
C GLY A 313 0.20 -19.58 -1.38
N TYR A 314 -0.29 -20.73 -0.93
CA TYR A 314 -1.66 -21.15 -1.23
C TYR A 314 -2.33 -21.89 -0.08
N VAL A 315 -3.65 -21.82 -0.04
CA VAL A 315 -4.52 -22.52 0.90
C VAL A 315 -5.48 -23.40 0.12
N TYR A 316 -5.70 -24.60 0.63
CA TYR A 316 -6.56 -25.61 0.02
C TYR A 316 -7.21 -26.47 1.09
N ASN A 317 -8.36 -27.04 0.74
CA ASN A 317 -9.10 -27.90 1.65
C ASN A 317 -8.39 -29.25 1.85
N GLY A 318 -8.30 -29.71 3.10
CA GLY A 318 -7.73 -31.00 3.48
C GLY A 318 -8.59 -32.20 3.09
N THR A 319 -9.86 -31.96 2.79
CA THR A 319 -10.81 -32.99 2.35
C THR A 319 -11.49 -32.58 1.03
N SER A 320 -12.23 -33.50 0.40
CA SER A 320 -12.96 -33.21 -0.84
C SER A 320 -14.22 -32.36 -0.65
N VAL A 321 -14.65 -32.13 0.60
CA VAL A 321 -15.85 -31.37 0.95
C VAL A 321 -15.46 -30.38 2.05
N ASP A 322 -15.51 -29.10 1.73
CA ASP A 322 -15.32 -28.02 2.70
C ASP A 322 -16.55 -27.93 3.62
N GLY A 323 -16.31 -28.14 4.92
CA GLY A 323 -17.32 -28.17 5.95
C GLY A 323 -18.28 -29.37 5.90
N SER A 324 -19.45 -29.19 6.51
CA SER A 324 -20.47 -30.23 6.71
C SER A 324 -21.86 -29.84 6.18
N GLY A 325 -21.91 -28.84 5.29
CA GLY A 325 -23.15 -28.36 4.65
C GLY A 325 -23.61 -26.97 5.13
N GLN A 326 -22.76 -26.23 5.84
CA GLN A 326 -23.01 -24.83 6.15
C GLN A 326 -23.09 -24.00 4.86
N SER A 327 -23.99 -23.01 4.82
CA SER A 327 -24.21 -22.20 3.61
C SER A 327 -23.01 -21.33 3.22
N TRP A 328 -22.12 -21.05 4.18
CA TRP A 328 -20.93 -20.21 4.01
C TRP A 328 -19.66 -21.02 3.68
N ALA A 329 -19.74 -22.35 3.74
CA ALA A 329 -18.68 -23.25 3.27
C ALA A 329 -18.88 -23.58 1.79
N TYR A 330 -17.81 -23.83 1.04
CA TYR A 330 -17.81 -24.19 -0.37
C TYR A 330 -18.52 -25.52 -0.64
N GLY A 331 -18.42 -26.48 0.27
CA GLY A 331 -18.96 -27.82 0.10
C GLY A 331 -18.08 -28.67 -0.82
N ALA A 332 -18.71 -29.53 -1.64
CA ALA A 332 -17.97 -30.43 -2.52
C ALA A 332 -17.19 -29.66 -3.61
N TYR A 333 -15.97 -30.14 -3.90
CA TYR A 333 -15.05 -29.52 -4.87
C TYR A 333 -14.67 -28.08 -4.49
N PRO A 334 -14.14 -27.85 -3.28
CA PRO A 334 -13.72 -26.52 -2.86
C PRO A 334 -12.58 -25.99 -3.76
N PRO A 335 -12.51 -24.67 -3.98
CA PRO A 335 -11.39 -24.07 -4.70
C PRO A 335 -10.10 -24.14 -3.88
N ALA A 336 -8.99 -23.69 -4.45
CA ALA A 336 -7.82 -23.28 -3.69
C ALA A 336 -7.64 -21.77 -3.89
N VAL A 337 -7.05 -21.08 -2.91
CA VAL A 337 -6.72 -19.65 -2.99
C VAL A 337 -5.21 -19.46 -2.92
N GLY A 338 -4.69 -18.51 -3.70
CA GLY A 338 -3.27 -18.23 -3.81
C GLY A 338 -2.96 -16.76 -3.51
N ILE A 339 -1.79 -16.50 -2.94
CA ILE A 339 -1.23 -15.17 -2.68
C ILE A 339 0.19 -15.14 -3.21
N ASP A 340 0.47 -14.16 -4.07
CA ASP A 340 1.74 -14.03 -4.77
C ASP A 340 2.17 -12.56 -4.89
N PHE A 341 3.48 -12.34 -4.91
CA PHE A 341 4.09 -11.05 -5.20
C PHE A 341 4.46 -10.96 -6.68
N ILE A 342 3.55 -10.40 -7.47
CA ILE A 342 3.78 -10.18 -8.91
C ILE A 342 4.78 -9.06 -9.21
N ARG A 343 5.03 -8.16 -8.23
CA ARG A 343 6.04 -7.10 -8.24
C ARG A 343 6.68 -6.93 -6.86
N GLY A 344 8.01 -6.86 -6.84
CA GLY A 344 8.80 -6.61 -5.64
C GLY A 344 9.17 -5.13 -5.46
N PRO A 345 9.88 -4.77 -4.39
CA PRO A 345 10.37 -3.41 -4.19
C PRO A 345 11.38 -3.02 -5.28
N TYR A 346 11.39 -1.74 -5.62
CA TYR A 346 12.42 -1.16 -6.49
C TYR A 346 13.75 -1.10 -5.74
N LYS A 347 14.84 -1.53 -6.41
CA LYS A 347 16.19 -1.49 -5.85
C LYS A 347 16.85 -0.14 -6.14
N ASP A 348 17.60 0.37 -5.17
CA ASP A 348 18.54 1.48 -5.38
C ASP A 348 19.70 1.07 -6.29
N SER A 349 20.18 2.01 -7.11
CA SER A 349 21.33 1.80 -8.00
C SER A 349 22.66 1.90 -7.22
N ASP A 350 22.95 0.91 -6.37
CA ASP A 350 24.10 0.92 -5.45
C ASP A 350 25.29 0.02 -5.88
N GLY A 351 25.13 -0.75 -6.96
CA GLY A 351 26.19 -1.60 -7.52
C GLY A 351 26.51 -2.87 -6.73
N THR A 352 25.61 -3.33 -5.85
CA THR A 352 25.75 -4.58 -5.09
C THR A 352 24.89 -5.72 -5.68
N ASP A 353 25.23 -6.97 -5.35
CA ASP A 353 24.61 -8.20 -5.87
C ASP A 353 23.22 -8.44 -5.26
N ASP A 354 22.18 -7.98 -5.98
CA ASP A 354 20.81 -8.46 -5.85
C ASP A 354 20.20 -8.60 -7.26
N LEU A 355 19.08 -9.32 -7.37
CA LEU A 355 18.30 -9.38 -8.61
C LEU A 355 17.90 -7.96 -9.05
N THR A 356 18.29 -7.59 -10.27
CA THR A 356 18.16 -6.24 -10.83
C THR A 356 17.46 -6.26 -12.18
N ASN A 357 16.63 -5.27 -12.47
CA ASN A 357 16.07 -5.07 -13.81
C ASN A 357 17.03 -4.29 -14.72
N TRP A 358 18.22 -3.93 -14.25
CA TRP A 358 19.25 -3.25 -15.04
C TRP A 358 20.14 -4.29 -15.71
N ASN A 359 20.40 -4.14 -17.02
CA ASN A 359 21.33 -5.02 -17.72
C ASN A 359 22.80 -4.58 -17.52
N ASN A 360 23.76 -5.31 -18.10
CA ASN A 360 25.21 -4.98 -18.04
C ASN A 360 25.57 -3.58 -18.52
N LEU A 361 24.70 -2.92 -19.28
CA LEU A 361 24.90 -1.56 -19.78
C LEU A 361 24.28 -0.50 -18.86
N HIS A 362 23.80 -0.88 -17.67
CA HIS A 362 23.05 -0.02 -16.76
C HIS A 362 21.82 0.62 -17.45
N VAL A 363 21.16 -0.15 -18.31
CA VAL A 363 19.86 0.22 -18.90
C VAL A 363 18.78 -0.64 -18.26
N LEU A 364 17.70 0.00 -17.79
CA LEU A 364 16.53 -0.70 -17.24
C LEU A 364 15.88 -1.54 -18.35
N ASP A 365 15.89 -2.86 -18.20
CA ASP A 365 15.13 -3.81 -19.00
C ASP A 365 13.91 -4.28 -18.21
N CYS A 366 12.77 -4.08 -18.81
CA CYS A 366 11.47 -4.26 -18.20
C CYS A 366 10.85 -5.62 -18.51
N SER A 367 11.58 -6.42 -19.27
CA SER A 367 11.18 -7.76 -19.69
C SER A 367 11.90 -8.84 -18.88
N ASN A 368 13.02 -8.51 -18.23
CA ASN A 368 13.88 -9.48 -17.55
C ASN A 368 14.38 -8.96 -16.20
N GLY A 369 14.67 -9.88 -15.29
CA GLY A 369 15.55 -9.65 -14.15
C GLY A 369 16.92 -10.26 -14.45
N TYR A 370 17.96 -9.70 -13.85
CA TYR A 370 19.34 -10.15 -13.94
C TYR A 370 19.94 -10.38 -12.56
N ARG A 371 20.81 -11.38 -12.42
CA ARG A 371 21.68 -11.55 -11.25
C ARG A 371 23.12 -11.26 -11.62
N TYR A 372 23.93 -10.74 -10.71
CA TYR A 372 25.36 -10.66 -10.95
C TYR A 372 25.97 -12.06 -10.82
N ASN A 373 26.65 -12.52 -11.87
CA ASN A 373 27.43 -13.75 -11.84
C ASN A 373 28.89 -13.37 -11.56
N PRO A 374 29.44 -13.68 -10.37
CA PRO A 374 30.80 -13.31 -10.00
C PRO A 374 31.88 -14.07 -10.78
N ILE A 375 31.52 -15.13 -11.49
CA ILE A 375 32.43 -15.91 -12.36
C ILE A 375 32.56 -15.24 -13.72
N SER A 376 31.44 -14.80 -14.29
CA SER A 376 31.44 -14.11 -15.59
C SER A 376 31.61 -12.60 -15.47
N GLU A 377 31.60 -12.06 -14.25
CA GLU A 377 31.59 -10.62 -13.93
C GLU A 377 30.48 -9.85 -14.66
N ASN A 378 29.37 -10.52 -14.97
CA ASN A 378 28.25 -9.98 -15.74
C ASN A 378 26.91 -10.24 -15.04
N LEU A 379 25.96 -9.35 -15.28
CA LEU A 379 24.54 -9.52 -15.04
C LEU A 379 23.96 -10.53 -16.04
N GLU A 380 23.45 -11.65 -15.54
CA GLU A 380 22.86 -12.74 -16.32
C GLU A 380 21.36 -12.83 -16.05
N ILE A 381 20.55 -13.07 -17.09
CA ILE A 381 19.09 -13.19 -16.96
C ILE A 381 18.75 -14.31 -15.97
N VAL A 382 17.95 -14.01 -14.96
CA VAL A 382 17.45 -15.02 -14.02
C VAL A 382 16.25 -15.78 -14.58
N GLY A 383 16.32 -17.10 -14.48
CA GLY A 383 15.22 -18.00 -14.85
C GLY A 383 14.17 -18.10 -13.75
N SER A 384 13.09 -18.83 -14.00
CA SER A 384 12.01 -19.04 -13.03
C SER A 384 12.37 -19.79 -11.75
N GLY A 385 13.59 -20.33 -11.63
CA GLY A 385 14.04 -21.09 -10.47
C GLY A 385 15.02 -20.37 -9.54
N ASP A 386 15.39 -19.11 -9.82
CA ASP A 386 16.48 -18.41 -9.12
C ASP A 386 16.00 -17.40 -8.04
N ILE A 387 14.74 -17.47 -7.61
CA ILE A 387 14.07 -16.35 -6.92
C ILE A 387 14.05 -16.53 -5.39
N LEU A 388 14.90 -15.77 -4.70
CA LEU A 388 14.52 -15.11 -3.44
C LEU A 388 13.75 -13.85 -3.85
N ILE A 389 12.50 -13.73 -3.40
CA ILE A 389 11.48 -12.79 -3.91
C ILE A 389 11.93 -11.33 -3.74
N ILE A 390 12.57 -10.78 -4.77
CA ILE A 390 12.68 -9.35 -5.06
C ILE A 390 12.67 -9.21 -6.58
N ASN A 391 11.65 -8.55 -7.13
CA ASN A 391 11.44 -8.25 -8.55
C ASN A 391 11.09 -9.40 -9.51
N ARG A 392 9.78 -9.58 -9.72
CA ARG A 392 9.26 -9.84 -11.07
C ARG A 392 8.40 -8.68 -11.53
N ASN A 393 8.26 -8.51 -12.83
CA ASN A 393 7.30 -7.60 -13.45
C ASN A 393 6.45 -8.44 -14.39
N PRO A 394 5.10 -8.35 -14.38
CA PRO A 394 4.25 -9.14 -15.25
C PRO A 394 4.22 -8.47 -16.63
N LYS A 395 5.17 -8.82 -17.49
CA LYS A 395 4.97 -8.77 -18.93
C LYS A 395 5.38 -10.13 -19.50
N ASN A 396 4.35 -10.92 -19.77
CA ASN A 396 4.31 -12.22 -20.46
C ASN A 396 4.20 -13.46 -19.56
N GLN A 397 3.21 -14.30 -19.91
CA GLN A 397 2.73 -15.56 -19.32
C GLN A 397 1.65 -15.31 -18.25
N VAL A 398 0.35 -15.51 -18.48
CA VAL A 398 -0.44 -16.21 -19.52
C VAL A 398 -1.68 -15.38 -19.83
#